data_AF-A0A5E4ZFH8-F1
#
_entry.id   AF-A0A5E4ZFH8-F1
#
_cell.length_a   1.000
_cell.length_b   1.000
_cell.length_c   1.000
_cell.angle_alpha   90.00
_cell.angle_beta   90.00
_cell.angle_gamma   90.00
#
_symmetry.space_group_name_H-M   'P 1'
#
loop_
_entity.id
_entity.type
_entity.pdbx_description
1 polymer ?
#
loop_
_entity_poly.entity_id
_entity_poly.type
_entity_poly.pdbx_seq_one_letter_code
_entity_poly.pdbx_strand_id
1 'polypeptide(L)'
;MIDRHFADWHALAWRPGSMMHRGWWPALGLDAWHDAYRDAPGCRAALDRCIVAARGWPRATLPGPLDDAARAVLRLRPRFLMLTLALGLRELACADYLLLGVFRRALSAWMLPSQCDRLLLTRREWPGAPQVEPAQLRDAALAAGTRALAATCAGAQQACDVHRAMLSLLPPAAGQAVGEAAALCANDGRDLARPWANDPWHSLQRLGVWL
;
A
#
# COMPACT_ATOMS: atom_id res chain seq x y z
N MET A 1 8.11 -22.33 17.87
CA MET A 1 7.65 -20.94 18.04
C MET A 1 7.65 -20.30 16.66
N ILE A 2 6.48 -20.05 16.06
CA ILE A 2 6.40 -19.43 14.72
C ILE A 2 6.89 -17.99 14.85
N ASP A 3 7.89 -17.61 14.05
CA ASP A 3 8.39 -16.23 14.01
C ASP A 3 7.26 -15.30 13.55
N ARG A 4 6.84 -14.38 14.41
CA ARG A 4 5.77 -13.41 14.13
C ARG A 4 6.05 -12.60 12.87
N HIS A 5 7.33 -12.31 12.58
CA HIS A 5 7.73 -11.60 11.37
C HIS A 5 7.46 -12.43 10.11
N PHE A 6 7.70 -13.73 10.17
CA PHE A 6 7.44 -14.64 9.06
C PHE A 6 5.94 -14.75 8.76
N ALA A 7 5.11 -14.85 9.81
CA ALA A 7 3.65 -14.87 9.66
C ALA A 7 3.11 -13.54 9.09
N ASP A 8 3.60 -12.40 9.57
CA ASP A 8 3.22 -11.08 9.08
C ASP A 8 3.58 -10.89 7.59
N TRP A 9 4.78 -11.35 7.18
CA TRP A 9 5.20 -11.31 5.78
C TRP A 9 4.30 -12.20 4.90
N HIS A 10 4.03 -13.44 5.33
CA HIS A 10 3.12 -14.33 4.63
C HIS A 10 1.71 -13.74 4.51
N ALA A 11 1.22 -13.02 5.52
CA ALA A 11 -0.07 -12.34 5.47
C ALA A 11 -0.05 -11.17 4.47
N LEU A 12 0.99 -10.33 4.45
CA LEU A 12 1.12 -9.26 3.45
C LEU A 12 1.19 -9.80 2.01
N ALA A 13 1.82 -10.96 1.85
CA ALA A 13 1.88 -11.62 0.56
C ALA A 13 0.53 -12.26 0.20
N TRP A 14 0.00 -13.19 0.97
CA TRP A 14 -1.13 -13.99 0.50
C TRP A 14 -2.51 -13.49 0.95
N ARG A 15 -2.56 -12.55 1.88
CA ARG A 15 -3.79 -11.99 2.45
C ARG A 15 -3.80 -10.45 2.44
N PRO A 16 -3.46 -9.82 1.29
CA PRO A 16 -3.25 -8.38 1.23
C PRO A 16 -4.48 -7.56 1.64
N GLY A 17 -5.71 -8.05 1.43
CA GLY A 17 -6.93 -7.31 1.77
C GLY A 17 -7.04 -6.98 3.27
N SER A 18 -6.39 -7.77 4.13
CA SER A 18 -6.41 -7.56 5.58
C SER A 18 -5.42 -6.50 6.09
N MET A 19 -4.45 -6.09 5.27
CA MET A 19 -3.34 -5.23 5.68
C MET A 19 -3.05 -4.08 4.73
N MET A 20 -3.48 -4.17 3.46
CA MET A 20 -3.19 -3.16 2.45
C MET A 20 -3.85 -1.82 2.78
N HIS A 21 -3.25 -0.75 2.28
CA HIS A 21 -3.81 0.59 2.43
C HIS A 21 -5.21 0.67 1.80
N ARG A 22 -6.16 1.34 2.47
CA ARG A 22 -7.57 1.42 2.01
C ARG A 22 -7.72 1.92 0.58
N GLY A 23 -6.85 2.84 0.14
CA GLY A 23 -6.85 3.36 -1.23
C GLY A 23 -6.68 2.29 -2.33
N TRP A 24 -6.18 1.10 -2.01
CA TRP A 24 -6.07 0.00 -2.98
C TRP A 24 -7.43 -0.57 -3.40
N TRP A 25 -8.45 -0.52 -2.55
CA TRP A 25 -9.79 -1.03 -2.90
C TRP A 25 -10.37 -0.34 -4.13
N PRO A 26 -10.50 1.00 -4.17
CA PRO A 26 -10.94 1.69 -5.37
C PRO A 26 -9.93 1.58 -6.52
N ALA A 27 -8.62 1.59 -6.25
CA ALA A 27 -7.60 1.46 -7.30
C ALA A 27 -7.63 0.09 -8.02
N LEU A 28 -8.15 -0.95 -7.38
CA LEU A 28 -8.33 -2.29 -7.94
C LEU A 28 -9.75 -2.52 -8.49
N GLY A 29 -10.64 -1.51 -8.42
CA GLY A 29 -12.06 -1.64 -8.78
C GLY A 29 -12.87 -2.48 -7.79
N LEU A 30 -12.39 -2.67 -6.56
CA LEU A 30 -12.99 -3.54 -5.55
C LEU A 30 -13.66 -2.76 -4.40
N ASP A 31 -13.91 -1.46 -4.56
CA ASP A 31 -14.43 -0.62 -3.47
C ASP A 31 -15.72 -1.18 -2.82
N ALA A 32 -16.66 -1.65 -3.64
CA ALA A 32 -17.90 -2.29 -3.19
C ALA A 32 -17.70 -3.58 -2.36
N TRP A 33 -16.52 -4.20 -2.44
CA TRP A 33 -16.20 -5.44 -1.74
C TRP A 33 -15.48 -5.21 -0.40
N HIS A 34 -15.08 -3.99 -0.08
CA HIS A 34 -14.31 -3.69 1.14
C HIS A 34 -15.06 -4.09 2.42
N ASP A 35 -16.34 -3.72 2.53
CA ASP A 35 -17.16 -4.06 3.71
C ASP A 35 -17.46 -5.56 3.77
N ALA A 36 -17.75 -6.20 2.62
CA ALA A 36 -17.93 -7.65 2.55
C ALA A 36 -16.65 -8.41 2.98
N TYR A 37 -15.47 -7.94 2.57
CA TYR A 37 -14.19 -8.53 3.01
C TYR A 37 -14.03 -8.43 4.53
N ARG A 38 -14.41 -7.30 5.14
CA ARG A 38 -14.36 -7.11 6.59
C ARG A 38 -15.35 -8.04 7.31
N ASP A 39 -16.58 -8.10 6.86
CA ASP A 39 -17.70 -8.67 7.64
C ASP A 39 -17.97 -10.15 7.32
N ALA A 40 -17.60 -10.64 6.13
CA ALA A 40 -17.86 -12.00 5.68
C ALA A 40 -16.56 -12.78 5.40
N PRO A 41 -16.12 -13.66 6.34
CA PRO A 41 -14.91 -14.47 6.16
C PRO A 41 -14.89 -15.32 4.88
N GLY A 42 -16.05 -15.75 4.38
CA GLY A 42 -16.17 -16.63 3.22
C GLY A 42 -15.66 -16.05 1.91
N CYS A 43 -15.68 -14.71 1.74
CA CYS A 43 -15.22 -14.07 0.50
C CYS A 43 -13.72 -13.68 0.53
N ARG A 44 -13.09 -13.66 1.71
CA ARG A 44 -11.73 -13.11 1.90
C ARG A 44 -10.69 -13.81 1.04
N ALA A 45 -10.69 -15.15 1.04
CA ALA A 45 -9.71 -15.93 0.29
C ALA A 45 -9.81 -15.69 -1.23
N ALA A 46 -11.03 -15.55 -1.75
CA ALA A 46 -11.23 -15.30 -3.17
C ALA A 46 -10.80 -13.88 -3.56
N LEU A 47 -11.17 -12.88 -2.75
CA LEU A 47 -10.74 -11.49 -2.96
C LEU A 47 -9.22 -11.35 -2.85
N ASP A 48 -8.58 -12.00 -1.87
CA ASP A 48 -7.13 -12.02 -1.72
C ASP A 48 -6.44 -12.64 -2.96
N ARG A 49 -7.01 -13.72 -3.54
CA ARG A 49 -6.51 -14.27 -4.81
C ARG A 49 -6.62 -13.28 -5.96
N CYS A 50 -7.75 -12.58 -6.10
CA CYS A 50 -7.88 -11.54 -7.13
C CYS A 50 -6.84 -10.42 -6.94
N ILE A 51 -6.64 -9.95 -5.71
CA ILE A 51 -5.66 -8.90 -5.41
C ILE A 51 -4.23 -9.39 -5.73
N VAL A 52 -3.91 -10.63 -5.39
CA VAL A 52 -2.62 -11.28 -5.72
C VAL A 52 -2.41 -11.40 -7.23
N ALA A 53 -3.45 -11.79 -7.97
CA ALA A 53 -3.42 -11.89 -9.42
C ALA A 53 -3.22 -10.51 -10.07
N ALA A 54 -3.98 -9.51 -9.63
CA ALA A 54 -3.91 -8.15 -10.16
C ALA A 54 -2.53 -7.52 -9.93
N ARG A 55 -1.94 -7.68 -8.74
CA ARG A 55 -0.58 -7.16 -8.46
C ARG A 55 0.53 -8.00 -9.07
N GLY A 56 0.23 -9.19 -9.60
CA GLY A 56 1.17 -10.05 -10.33
C GLY A 56 2.28 -10.70 -9.48
N TRP A 57 2.12 -10.76 -8.16
CA TRP A 57 3.05 -11.34 -7.19
C TRP A 57 2.31 -11.77 -5.91
N PRO A 58 2.78 -12.77 -5.12
CA PRO A 58 3.77 -13.75 -5.48
C PRO A 58 3.25 -14.64 -6.62
N ARG A 59 4.18 -15.14 -7.44
CA ARG A 59 3.89 -16.07 -8.54
C ARG A 59 4.18 -17.52 -8.18
N ALA A 60 4.85 -17.74 -7.05
CA ALA A 60 5.26 -19.03 -6.53
C ALA A 60 5.23 -18.99 -5.01
N THR A 61 5.38 -20.15 -4.37
CA THR A 61 5.53 -20.25 -2.92
C THR A 61 6.68 -19.37 -2.45
N LEU A 62 6.45 -18.63 -1.38
CA LEU A 62 7.50 -17.83 -0.75
C LEU A 62 8.59 -18.77 -0.18
N PRO A 63 9.85 -18.35 -0.22
CA PRO A 63 10.94 -19.13 0.39
C PRO A 63 10.71 -19.31 1.90
N GLY A 64 11.49 -20.21 2.50
CA GLY A 64 11.43 -20.56 3.92
C GLY A 64 11.72 -19.38 4.88
N PRO A 65 12.14 -19.66 6.13
CA PRO A 65 12.32 -18.62 7.15
C PRO A 65 13.07 -17.38 6.65
N LEU A 66 12.66 -16.21 7.15
CA LEU A 66 13.26 -14.93 6.78
C LEU A 66 14.74 -14.89 7.17
N ASP A 67 15.59 -14.51 6.23
CA ASP A 67 16.98 -14.13 6.47
C ASP A 67 17.05 -12.82 7.30
N ASP A 68 18.24 -12.49 7.81
CA ASP A 68 18.44 -11.31 8.64
C ASP A 68 18.14 -10.00 7.91
N ALA A 69 18.44 -9.92 6.62
CA ALA A 69 18.17 -8.74 5.81
C ALA A 69 16.67 -8.52 5.64
N ALA A 70 15.91 -9.56 5.34
CA ALA A 70 14.47 -9.53 5.17
C ALA A 70 13.76 -9.22 6.50
N ARG A 71 14.25 -9.77 7.63
CA ARG A 71 13.79 -9.37 8.96
C ARG A 71 14.06 -7.90 9.26
N ALA A 72 15.25 -7.40 8.92
CA ALA A 72 15.60 -6.00 9.12
C ALA A 72 14.68 -5.06 8.31
N VAL A 73 14.37 -5.41 7.05
CA VAL A 73 13.40 -4.66 6.23
C VAL A 73 12.01 -4.70 6.84
N LEU A 74 11.51 -5.86 7.25
CA LEU A 74 10.16 -5.97 7.81
C LEU A 74 10.00 -5.18 9.13
N ARG A 75 11.06 -5.09 9.93
CA ARG A 75 11.07 -4.26 11.16
C ARG A 75 10.86 -2.76 10.87
N LEU A 76 11.06 -2.31 9.63
CA LEU A 76 10.78 -0.92 9.22
C LEU A 76 9.28 -0.65 9.06
N ARG A 77 8.41 -1.69 9.04
CA ARG A 77 6.96 -1.58 8.81
C ARG A 77 6.28 -0.44 9.57
N PRO A 78 6.47 -0.23 10.89
CA PRO A 78 5.79 0.85 11.62
C PRO A 78 6.17 2.25 11.14
N ARG A 79 7.34 2.39 10.51
CA ARG A 79 7.88 3.66 10.01
C ARG A 79 7.91 3.70 8.47
N PHE A 80 7.34 2.70 7.80
CA PHE A 80 7.53 2.50 6.37
C PHE A 80 7.02 3.70 5.57
N LEU A 81 5.80 4.17 5.84
CA LEU A 81 5.25 5.37 5.20
C LEU A 81 6.18 6.59 5.32
N MET A 82 6.69 6.86 6.52
CA MET A 82 7.59 8.01 6.76
C MET A 82 8.94 7.82 6.06
N LEU A 83 9.49 6.60 6.05
CA LEU A 83 10.75 6.30 5.33
C LEU A 83 10.57 6.42 3.82
N THR A 84 9.44 5.96 3.27
CA THR A 84 9.09 6.15 1.86
C THR A 84 8.93 7.63 1.52
N LEU A 85 8.25 8.39 2.37
CA LEU A 85 8.12 9.84 2.21
C LEU A 85 9.48 10.55 2.23
N ALA A 86 10.36 10.20 3.18
CA ALA A 86 11.70 10.75 3.28
C ALA A 86 12.57 10.40 2.07
N LEU A 87 12.50 9.16 1.58
CA LEU A 87 13.16 8.77 0.33
C LEU A 87 12.61 9.60 -0.84
N GLY A 88 11.30 9.77 -0.93
CA GLY A 88 10.67 10.60 -1.95
C GLY A 88 11.13 12.04 -1.95
N LEU A 89 11.16 12.68 -0.79
CA LEU A 89 11.71 14.04 -0.62
C LEU A 89 13.18 14.10 -1.05
N ARG A 90 13.96 13.06 -0.75
CA ARG A 90 15.33 12.92 -1.22
C ARG A 90 15.41 12.80 -2.75
N GLU A 91 14.52 12.04 -3.39
CA GLU A 91 14.48 11.88 -4.86
C GLU A 91 14.03 13.17 -5.57
N LEU A 92 13.10 13.94 -4.97
CA LEU A 92 12.70 15.24 -5.48
C LEU A 92 13.82 16.28 -5.44
N ALA A 93 14.88 16.01 -4.68
CA ALA A 93 16.16 16.72 -4.74
C ALA A 93 16.12 18.24 -4.48
N CYS A 94 15.04 18.76 -3.88
CA CYS A 94 14.89 20.18 -3.53
C CYS A 94 14.93 20.41 -2.00
N ALA A 95 15.90 21.19 -1.54
CA ALA A 95 16.08 21.48 -0.11
C ALA A 95 14.97 22.39 0.47
N ASP A 96 14.35 23.23 -0.35
CA ASP A 96 13.30 24.17 0.07
C ASP A 96 12.10 23.44 0.67
N TYR A 97 11.79 22.22 0.20
CA TYR A 97 10.76 21.38 0.79
C TYR A 97 11.01 21.03 2.26
N LEU A 98 12.27 21.06 2.70
CA LEU A 98 12.70 20.74 4.07
C LEU A 98 13.05 21.99 4.88
N LEU A 99 13.35 23.12 4.23
CA LEU A 99 13.77 24.38 4.86
C LEU A 99 12.61 25.36 5.03
N LEU A 100 11.80 25.58 4.00
CA LEU A 100 10.79 26.63 4.02
C LEU A 100 9.58 26.21 4.87
N GLY A 101 9.13 27.13 5.71
CA GLY A 101 8.04 26.88 6.67
C GLY A 101 6.73 26.43 6.03
N VAL A 102 6.41 26.88 4.81
CA VAL A 102 5.20 26.47 4.09
C VAL A 102 5.19 24.97 3.78
N PHE A 103 6.31 24.42 3.32
CA PHE A 103 6.46 23.00 3.02
C PHE A 103 6.59 22.17 4.29
N ARG A 104 7.33 22.65 5.30
CA ARG A 104 7.44 21.95 6.60
C ARG A 104 6.09 21.83 7.30
N ARG A 105 5.23 22.85 7.23
CA ARG A 105 3.85 22.78 7.74
C ARG A 105 3.02 21.77 6.95
N ALA A 106 3.16 21.72 5.62
CA ALA A 106 2.49 20.71 4.82
C ALA A 106 2.95 19.29 5.20
N LEU A 107 4.19 19.10 5.66
CA LEU A 107 4.72 17.78 6.07
C LEU A 107 4.45 17.41 7.53
N SER A 108 3.99 18.34 8.39
CA SER A 108 4.05 18.16 9.85
C SER A 108 3.16 17.04 10.39
N ALA A 109 2.14 16.63 9.65
CA ALA A 109 1.30 15.49 10.01
C ALA A 109 2.03 14.14 9.88
N TRP A 110 3.14 14.08 9.13
CA TRP A 110 3.86 12.84 8.79
C TRP A 110 5.32 12.86 9.20
N MET A 111 5.93 14.05 9.30
CA MET A 111 7.32 14.21 9.68
C MET A 111 7.49 15.28 10.75
N LEU A 112 8.27 14.93 11.76
CA LEU A 112 8.71 15.88 12.78
C LEU A 112 9.75 16.84 12.19
N PRO A 113 9.85 18.07 12.71
CA PRO A 113 10.89 19.02 12.29
C PRO A 113 12.30 18.41 12.32
N SER A 114 12.64 17.67 13.38
CA SER A 114 13.93 16.99 13.54
C SER A 114 14.19 15.85 12.55
N GLN A 115 13.15 15.34 11.90
CA GLN A 115 13.28 14.36 10.81
C GLN A 115 13.60 15.06 9.49
N CYS A 116 12.99 16.23 9.22
CA CYS A 116 13.38 17.07 8.09
C CYS A 116 14.84 17.52 8.21
N ASP A 117 15.26 17.95 9.41
CA ASP A 117 16.64 18.39 9.66
C ASP A 117 17.64 17.24 9.40
N ARG A 118 17.34 16.03 9.90
CA ARG A 118 18.18 14.86 9.61
C ARG A 118 18.19 14.48 8.14
N LEU A 119 17.07 14.63 7.43
CA LEU A 119 16.99 14.32 6.01
C LEU A 119 17.87 15.26 5.19
N LEU A 120 17.93 16.55 5.53
CA LEU A 120 18.84 17.52 4.89
C LEU A 120 20.31 17.06 4.94
N LEU A 121 20.71 16.42 6.04
CA LEU A 121 22.07 15.90 6.23
C LEU A 121 22.38 14.63 5.41
N THR A 122 21.38 13.99 4.80
CA THR A 122 21.60 12.74 4.03
C THR A 122 22.22 12.98 2.65
N ARG A 123 22.29 14.24 2.21
CA ARG A 123 22.89 14.61 0.93
C ARG A 123 23.67 15.91 1.06
N ARG A 124 24.82 15.97 0.39
CA ARG A 124 25.63 17.18 0.32
C ARG A 124 24.97 18.28 -0.52
N GLU A 125 24.30 17.89 -1.59
CA GLU A 125 23.73 18.81 -2.59
C GLU A 125 22.25 18.53 -2.83
N TRP A 126 21.52 19.60 -3.15
CA TRP A 126 20.08 19.63 -3.43
C TRP A 126 19.85 20.44 -4.71
N PRO A 127 20.10 19.85 -5.90
CA PRO A 127 20.13 20.58 -7.17
C PRO A 127 18.74 20.97 -7.69
N GLY A 128 17.66 20.47 -7.09
CA GLY A 128 16.29 20.71 -7.53
C GLY A 128 15.74 22.05 -7.02
N ALA A 129 14.90 22.67 -7.85
CA ALA A 129 14.04 23.79 -7.46
C ALA A 129 12.64 23.29 -7.08
N PRO A 130 11.84 24.08 -6.33
CA PRO A 130 10.45 23.74 -6.06
C PRO A 130 9.65 23.63 -7.37
N GLN A 131 9.00 22.49 -7.56
CA GLN A 131 8.14 22.18 -8.71
C GLN A 131 6.73 21.74 -8.28
N VAL A 132 6.52 21.56 -6.97
CA VAL A 132 5.29 21.02 -6.39
C VAL A 132 4.79 21.99 -5.35
N GLU A 133 3.49 22.26 -5.38
CA GLU A 133 2.83 23.10 -4.38
C GLU A 133 2.83 22.42 -3.00
N PRO A 134 2.83 23.19 -1.89
CA PRO A 134 2.85 22.61 -0.55
C PRO A 134 1.76 21.56 -0.31
N ALA A 135 0.55 21.78 -0.83
CA ALA A 135 -0.56 20.84 -0.69
C ALA A 135 -0.35 19.50 -1.41
N GLN A 136 0.47 19.48 -2.46
CA GLN A 136 0.75 18.30 -3.30
C GLN A 136 2.05 17.58 -2.89
N LEU A 137 2.89 18.23 -2.07
CA LEU A 137 4.23 17.75 -1.74
C LEU A 137 4.23 16.34 -1.17
N ARG A 138 3.28 16.03 -0.28
CA ARG A 138 3.16 14.70 0.34
C ARG A 138 2.95 13.62 -0.72
N ASP A 139 1.99 13.81 -1.62
CA ASP A 139 1.63 12.81 -2.62
C ASP A 139 2.74 12.67 -3.67
N ALA A 140 3.34 13.78 -4.09
CA ALA A 140 4.49 13.77 -4.99
C ALA A 140 5.70 13.03 -4.38
N ALA A 141 6.01 13.30 -3.11
CA ALA A 141 7.08 12.61 -2.39
C ALA A 141 6.76 11.12 -2.21
N LEU A 142 5.55 10.76 -1.76
CA LEU A 142 5.17 9.34 -1.67
C LEU A 142 5.27 8.62 -3.01
N ALA A 143 4.81 9.23 -4.11
CA ALA A 143 4.94 8.66 -5.44
C ALA A 143 6.40 8.49 -5.88
N ALA A 144 7.25 9.50 -5.65
CA ALA A 144 8.68 9.42 -5.95
C ALA A 144 9.38 8.32 -5.13
N GLY A 145 9.10 8.28 -3.83
CA GLY A 145 9.67 7.29 -2.90
C GLY A 145 9.24 5.88 -3.26
N THR A 146 7.94 5.64 -3.52
CA THR A 146 7.43 4.35 -3.97
C THR A 146 8.11 3.88 -5.26
N ARG A 147 8.31 4.76 -6.24
CA ARG A 147 9.02 4.42 -7.48
C ARG A 147 10.48 4.05 -7.23
N ALA A 148 11.20 4.84 -6.42
CA ALA A 148 12.60 4.54 -6.08
C ALA A 148 12.74 3.21 -5.32
N LEU A 149 11.84 2.96 -4.38
CA LEU A 149 11.74 1.69 -3.66
C LEU A 149 11.50 0.51 -4.60
N ALA A 150 10.54 0.63 -5.53
CA ALA A 150 10.24 -0.38 -6.52
C ALA A 150 11.43 -0.64 -7.46
N ALA A 151 12.20 0.39 -7.83
CA ALA A 151 13.37 0.27 -8.69
C ALA A 151 14.58 -0.41 -8.00
N THR A 152 14.67 -0.33 -6.67
CA THR A 152 15.75 -0.96 -5.88
C THR A 152 15.66 -2.50 -5.89
N CYS A 153 14.50 -3.03 -6.31
CA CYS A 153 14.14 -4.44 -6.25
C CYS A 153 14.44 -5.18 -7.56
N ALA A 154 15.69 -5.22 -7.99
CA ALA A 154 16.14 -5.95 -9.18
C ALA A 154 16.86 -7.26 -8.79
N GLY A 155 16.14 -8.22 -8.21
CA GLY A 155 16.70 -9.54 -7.87
C GLY A 155 15.84 -10.39 -6.94
N ALA A 156 16.18 -11.68 -6.84
CA ALA A 156 15.49 -12.69 -6.04
C ALA A 156 16.08 -12.84 -4.62
N GLN A 157 16.23 -11.74 -3.87
CA GLN A 157 16.55 -11.79 -2.44
C GLN A 157 15.26 -11.67 -1.61
N GLN A 158 15.11 -12.41 -0.52
CA GLN A 158 13.93 -12.35 0.36
C GLN A 158 13.57 -10.92 0.82
N ALA A 159 14.58 -10.05 0.99
CA ALA A 159 14.37 -8.64 1.30
C ALA A 159 13.58 -7.89 0.21
N CYS A 160 13.78 -8.22 -1.07
CA CYS A 160 13.04 -7.68 -2.21
C CYS A 160 11.56 -8.12 -2.16
N ASP A 161 11.29 -9.38 -1.82
CA ASP A 161 9.93 -9.91 -1.65
C ASP A 161 9.20 -9.27 -0.46
N VAL A 162 9.89 -9.12 0.68
CA VAL A 162 9.35 -8.37 1.84
C VAL A 162 9.02 -6.94 1.43
N HIS A 163 9.94 -6.28 0.73
CA HIS A 163 9.75 -4.92 0.29
C HIS A 163 8.55 -4.78 -0.67
N ARG A 164 8.44 -5.67 -1.65
CA ARG A 164 7.30 -5.72 -2.57
C ARG A 164 5.99 -5.94 -1.82
N ALA A 165 5.97 -6.79 -0.80
CA ALA A 165 4.80 -6.97 0.06
C ALA A 165 4.44 -5.68 0.83
N MET A 166 5.45 -5.00 1.38
CA MET A 166 5.28 -3.75 2.14
C MET A 166 4.76 -2.60 1.28
N LEU A 167 5.01 -2.56 -0.03
CA LEU A 167 4.45 -1.54 -0.92
C LEU A 167 2.91 -1.49 -0.89
N SER A 168 2.23 -2.61 -0.58
CA SER A 168 0.77 -2.63 -0.40
C SER A 168 0.29 -1.83 0.81
N LEU A 169 1.17 -1.52 1.77
CA LEU A 169 0.87 -0.69 2.93
C LEU A 169 0.86 0.81 2.61
N LEU A 170 1.37 1.20 1.44
CA LEU A 170 1.38 2.57 0.97
C LEU A 170 0.11 2.85 0.15
N PRO A 171 -0.33 4.12 0.06
CA PRO A 171 -1.36 4.47 -0.90
C PRO A 171 -0.91 4.13 -2.33
N PRO A 172 -1.83 3.68 -3.20
CA PRO A 172 -1.50 3.48 -4.61
C PRO A 172 -1.04 4.80 -5.23
N ALA A 173 -0.06 4.75 -6.13
CA ALA A 173 0.36 5.96 -6.84
C ALA A 173 -0.80 6.49 -7.70
N ALA A 174 -0.92 7.82 -7.82
CA ALA A 174 -1.94 8.44 -8.65
C ALA A 174 -1.82 7.92 -10.10
N GLY A 175 -2.92 7.37 -10.64
CA GLY A 175 -2.93 6.79 -11.99
C GLY A 175 -2.31 5.39 -12.11
N GLN A 176 -1.96 4.73 -10.99
CA GLN A 176 -1.57 3.33 -11.02
C GLN A 176 -2.79 2.45 -11.32
N ALA A 177 -3.09 2.28 -12.60
CA ALA A 177 -4.02 1.28 -13.09
C ALA A 177 -3.35 -0.09 -12.92
N VAL A 178 -3.67 -0.77 -11.83
CA VAL A 178 -3.44 -2.20 -11.74
C VAL A 178 -4.60 -2.85 -12.48
N GLY A 179 -4.32 -3.74 -13.44
CA GLY A 179 -5.34 -4.39 -14.26
C GLY A 179 -6.55 -4.79 -13.41
N GLU A 180 -7.75 -4.42 -13.83
CA GLU A 180 -8.96 -4.43 -13.00
C GLU A 180 -9.12 -5.78 -12.29
N ALA A 181 -8.86 -5.80 -10.98
CA ALA A 181 -9.05 -6.99 -10.17
C ALA A 181 -10.53 -7.39 -10.16
N ALA A 182 -11.43 -6.43 -10.33
CA ALA A 182 -12.85 -6.67 -10.52
C ALA A 182 -13.15 -7.59 -11.71
N ALA A 183 -12.49 -7.39 -12.86
CA ALA A 183 -12.65 -8.24 -14.03
C ALA A 183 -12.08 -9.65 -13.80
N LEU A 184 -10.96 -9.76 -13.06
CA LEU A 184 -10.39 -11.05 -12.65
C LEU A 184 -11.32 -11.79 -11.69
N CYS A 185 -11.88 -11.10 -10.69
CA CYS A 185 -12.86 -11.66 -9.77
C CYS A 185 -14.16 -12.08 -10.47
N ALA A 186 -14.58 -11.36 -11.51
CA ALA A 186 -15.75 -11.71 -12.31
C ALA A 186 -15.52 -12.98 -13.14
N ASN A 187 -14.29 -13.17 -13.67
CA ASN A 187 -13.92 -14.33 -14.48
C ASN A 187 -13.61 -15.60 -13.66
N ASP A 188 -12.98 -15.46 -12.48
CA ASP A 188 -12.92 -16.53 -11.45
C ASP A 188 -14.30 -16.74 -10.78
N GLY A 189 -15.25 -15.86 -11.08
CA GLY A 189 -16.57 -15.75 -10.48
C GLY A 189 -17.58 -16.84 -10.83
N ARG A 190 -17.20 -17.95 -11.47
CA ARG A 190 -18.07 -19.15 -11.42
C ARG A 190 -18.25 -19.68 -10.00
N ASP A 191 -17.34 -19.34 -9.08
CA ASP A 191 -17.45 -19.63 -7.63
C ASP A 191 -17.79 -18.42 -6.75
N LEU A 192 -17.74 -17.18 -7.26
CA LEU A 192 -18.21 -15.98 -6.54
C LEU A 192 -19.65 -15.59 -6.91
N ALA A 193 -20.19 -16.14 -8.00
CA ALA A 193 -21.58 -15.97 -8.40
C ALA A 193 -22.49 -16.97 -7.65
N ARG A 194 -22.86 -16.60 -6.42
CA ARG A 194 -24.14 -16.89 -5.70
C ARG A 194 -23.89 -16.74 -4.19
N PRO A 195 -24.02 -15.51 -3.67
CA PRO A 195 -25.21 -15.35 -2.83
C PRO A 195 -26.01 -14.05 -3.02
N TRP A 196 -25.62 -13.10 -3.89
CA TRP A 196 -26.31 -11.80 -3.91
C TRP A 196 -26.64 -11.23 -5.30
N ALA A 197 -26.55 -12.03 -6.37
CA ALA A 197 -27.09 -11.65 -7.67
C ALA A 197 -28.64 -11.68 -7.74
N ASN A 198 -29.31 -12.13 -6.67
CA ASN A 198 -30.76 -11.96 -6.46
C ASN A 198 -30.96 -11.27 -5.10
N ASP A 199 -31.13 -9.96 -5.15
CA ASP A 199 -31.28 -8.99 -4.05
C ASP A 199 -32.45 -9.32 -3.08
N PRO A 200 -32.44 -8.85 -1.81
CA PRO A 200 -33.55 -7.98 -1.42
C PRO A 200 -33.20 -6.93 -0.35
N TRP A 201 -32.46 -5.86 -0.67
CA TRP A 201 -32.45 -4.65 0.20
C TRP A 201 -33.41 -3.55 -0.26
N HIS A 202 -34.05 -3.68 -1.42
CA HIS A 202 -35.13 -2.77 -1.85
C HIS A 202 -36.51 -3.06 -1.22
N SER A 203 -36.65 -4.10 -0.40
CA SER A 203 -37.94 -4.48 0.23
C SER A 203 -38.18 -3.88 1.62
N LEU A 204 -37.18 -3.23 2.24
CA LEU A 204 -37.29 -2.70 3.61
C LEU A 204 -37.66 -1.20 3.69
N GLN A 205 -37.95 -0.54 2.58
CA GLN A 205 -38.58 0.79 2.58
C GLN A 205 -40.12 0.73 2.47
N ARG A 206 -40.74 -0.46 2.41
CA ARG A 206 -42.19 -0.61 2.18
C ARG A 206 -43.01 -1.15 3.36
N LEU A 207 -42.38 -1.46 4.50
CA LEU A 207 -43.11 -1.81 5.72
C LEU A 207 -42.54 -0.98 6.87
N GLY A 208 -43.13 0.20 7.07
CA GLY A 208 -42.82 1.04 8.20
C GLY A 208 -43.23 0.38 9.50
N VAL A 209 -42.25 -0.02 10.32
CA VAL A 209 -42.40 -0.16 11.77
C VAL A 209 -41.04 0.17 12.40
N TRP A 210 -41.05 1.20 13.24
CA TRP A 210 -39.97 1.56 14.16
C TRP A 210 -39.89 0.54 15.30
N LEU A 211 -38.68 0.10 15.65
CA LEU A 211 -38.09 0.03 17.00
C LEU A 211 -36.77 -0.78 16.98
#